data_AF-A0A2A3K186-F1
#
_entry.id   AF-A0A2A3K186-F1
#
_cell.length_a   1.000
_cell.length_b   1.000
_cell.length_c   1.000
_cell.angle_alpha   90.00
_cell.angle_beta   90.00
_cell.angle_gamma   90.00
#
_symmetry.space_group_name_H-M   'P 1'
#
loop_
_entity.id
_entity.type
_entity.pdbx_description
1 polymer ?
#
loop_
_entity_poly.entity_id
_entity_poly.type
_entity_poly.pdbx_seq_one_letter_code
_entity_poly.pdbx_strand_id
1 'polypeptide(L)' 'MNWQDITRNWGLTAERLSQRFPQLDSKELRAHRQSREELTAEIARRHDLTLHEADRELDDWAFALGTAQKLDRLAG' A
#
# COMPACT_ATOMS: atom_id res chain seq x y z
N MET A 1 -9.16 -6.49 -4.36
CA MET A 1 -8.15 -6.85 -5.39
C MET A 1 -7.07 -7.69 -4.74
N ASN A 2 -6.33 -8.55 -5.46
CA ASN A 2 -5.36 -9.44 -4.82
C ASN A 2 -4.09 -8.65 -4.38
N TRP A 3 -3.83 -8.61 -3.08
CA TRP A 3 -2.63 -8.00 -2.48
C TRP A 3 -1.33 -8.52 -3.09
N GLN A 4 -1.31 -9.79 -3.51
CA GLN A 4 -0.15 -10.40 -4.16
C GLN A 4 0.18 -9.75 -5.50
N ASP A 5 -0.83 -9.34 -6.28
CA ASP A 5 -0.62 -8.67 -7.57
C ASP A 5 -0.03 -7.27 -7.37
N ILE A 6 -0.51 -6.56 -6.34
CA ILE A 6 -0.05 -5.21 -5.97
C ILE A 6 1.40 -5.24 -5.48
N THR A 7 1.75 -6.25 -4.68
CA THR A 7 3.09 -6.37 -4.10
C THR A 7 4.11 -7.06 -5.01
N ARG A 8 3.72 -7.41 -6.25
CA ARG A 8 4.62 -8.02 -7.25
C ARG A 8 5.80 -7.10 -7.60
N ASN A 9 5.58 -5.79 -7.65
CA ASN A 9 6.64 -4.79 -7.74
C ASN A 9 6.72 -4.01 -6.43
N TRP A 10 7.30 -4.65 -5.40
CA TRP A 10 7.36 -4.08 -4.06
C TRP A 10 8.13 -2.75 -4.01
N GLY A 11 9.17 -2.57 -4.83
CA GLY A 11 9.94 -1.32 -4.88
C GLY A 11 9.10 -0.10 -5.26
N LEU A 12 8.30 -0.24 -6.32
CA LEU A 12 7.35 0.78 -6.77
C LEU A 12 6.18 0.94 -5.79
N THR A 13 5.70 -0.17 -5.23
CA THR A 13 4.62 -0.17 -4.24
C THR A 13 5.02 0.57 -2.96
N ALA A 14 6.25 0.39 -2.48
CA ALA A 14 6.78 1.09 -1.32
C ALA A 14 6.83 2.62 -1.53
N GLU A 15 7.20 3.09 -2.73
CA GLU A 15 7.14 4.53 -3.08
C GLU A 15 5.71 5.07 -3.05
N ARG A 16 4.78 4.33 -3.64
CA ARG A 16 3.36 4.74 -3.70
C ARG A 16 2.70 4.70 -2.33
N LEU A 17 3.11 3.76 -1.47
CA LEU A 17 2.68 3.70 -0.07
C LEU A 17 3.15 4.92 0.71
N SER A 18 4.44 5.30 0.61
CA SER A 18 4.94 6.49 1.31
C SER A 18 4.31 7.80 0.82
N GLN A 19 3.85 7.84 -0.44
CA GLN A 19 3.09 8.98 -0.96
C GLN A 19 1.68 9.08 -0.35
N ARG A 20 1.02 7.93 -0.13
CA ARG A 20 -0.33 7.88 0.47
C ARG A 20 -0.31 8.01 2.00
N PHE A 21 0.72 7.47 2.63
CA PHE A 21 0.93 7.40 4.07
C PHE A 21 2.28 8.07 4.41
N PRO A 22 2.31 9.41 4.59
CA PRO A 22 3.57 10.17 4.69
C PRO A 22 4.46 9.81 5.88
N GLN A 23 3.93 9.09 6.87
CA GLN A 23 4.71 8.64 8.03
C GLN A 23 5.40 7.29 7.81
N LEU A 24 5.12 6.60 6.70
CA LEU A 24 5.85 5.41 6.28
C LEU A 24 7.09 5.83 5.47
N ASP A 25 8.25 5.28 5.84
CA ASP A 25 9.47 5.48 5.05
C ASP A 25 9.57 4.44 3.93
N SER A 26 9.57 4.90 2.67
CA SER A 26 9.80 4.05 1.50
C SER A 26 11.09 3.23 1.59
N LYS A 27 12.16 3.72 2.22
CA LYS A 27 13.41 2.99 2.37
C LYS A 27 13.27 1.82 3.33
N GLU A 28 12.60 2.04 4.46
CA GLU A 28 12.28 0.97 5.43
C GLU A 28 11.38 -0.09 4.77
N LEU A 29 10.32 0.36 4.10
CA LEU A 29 9.42 -0.53 3.35
C LEU A 29 10.18 -1.33 2.29
N ARG A 30 11.07 -0.73 1.51
CA ARG A 30 11.85 -1.46 0.50
C ARG A 30 12.83 -2.47 1.11
N ALA A 31 13.40 -2.16 2.28
CA ALA A 31 14.34 -3.05 2.97
C ALA A 31 13.64 -4.27 3.56
N HIS A 32 12.37 -4.15 3.96
CA HIS A 32 11.60 -5.24 4.52
C HIS A 32 10.20 -5.32 3.91
N ARG A 33 9.94 -6.38 3.14
CA ARG A 33 8.61 -6.64 2.60
C ARG A 33 7.70 -7.12 3.72
N GLN A 34 6.73 -6.29 4.08
CA GLN A 34 5.74 -6.59 5.11
C GLN A 34 4.54 -7.38 4.56
N SER A 35 3.94 -8.22 5.41
CA SER A 35 2.61 -8.77 5.16
C SER A 35 1.56 -7.66 5.14
N ARG A 36 0.36 -7.97 4.65
CA ARG A 36 -0.76 -7.03 4.72
C ARG A 36 -1.08 -6.69 6.18
N GLU A 37 -1.12 -7.68 7.08
CA GLU A 37 -1.43 -7.42 8.49
C GLU A 37 -0.36 -6.55 9.16
N GLU A 38 0.92 -6.80 8.88
CA GLU A 38 2.04 -6.02 9.42
C GLU A 38 1.97 -4.56 8.96
N LEU A 39 1.66 -4.33 7.67
CA LEU A 39 1.52 -2.99 7.12
C LEU A 39 0.30 -2.27 7.70
N THR A 40 -0.84 -2.96 7.84
CA THR A 40 -2.04 -2.41 8.48
C THR A 40 -1.76 -1.99 9.92
N ALA A 41 -1.07 -2.82 10.69
CA ALA A 41 -0.70 -2.51 12.07
C ALA A 41 0.24 -1.29 12.14
N GLU A 42 1.19 -1.20 11.21
CA GLU A 42 2.13 -0.08 11.14
C GLU A 42 1.44 1.24 10.75
N ILE A 43 0.52 1.19 9.77
CA ILE A 43 -0.31 2.35 9.39
C ILE A 43 -1.13 2.80 10.60
N ALA A 44 -1.82 1.87 11.27
CA ALA A 44 -2.60 2.16 12.47
C ALA A 44 -1.77 2.89 13.53
N ARG A 45 -0.59 2.34 13.85
CA ARG A 45 0.33 2.87 14.86
C ARG A 45 0.88 4.25 14.50
N ARG A 46 1.30 4.46 13.25
CA ARG A 46 1.90 5.75 12.84
C ARG A 46 0.87 6.84 12.61
N HIS A 47 -0.33 6.49 12.14
CA HIS A 47 -1.36 7.47 11.80
C HIS A 47 -2.44 7.67 12.87
N ASP A 48 -2.26 7.08 14.06
CA ASP A 48 -3.25 7.13 15.15
C ASP A 48 -4.65 6.66 14.71
N LEU A 49 -4.67 5.57 13.95
CA LEU A 49 -5.89 4.95 13.44
C LEU A 49 -6.17 3.65 14.19
N THR A 50 -7.44 3.25 14.22
CA THR A 50 -7.78 1.87 14.59
C THR A 50 -7.30 0.90 13.51
N LEU A 51 -7.12 -0.38 13.87
CA LEU A 51 -6.79 -1.43 12.89
C LEU A 51 -7.82 -1.51 11.75
N HIS A 52 -9.10 -1.28 12.08
CA HIS A 52 -10.17 -1.31 11.09
C HIS A 52 -10.11 -0.13 10.11
N GLU A 53 -9.77 1.07 10.59
CA GLU A 53 -9.56 2.24 9.72
C GLU A 53 -8.33 2.07 8.84
N ALA A 54 -7.22 1.59 9.42
CA ALA A 54 -6.00 1.33 8.66
C ALA A 54 -6.22 0.26 7.57
N ASP A 55 -6.98 -0.81 7.87
CA ASP A 55 -7.28 -1.84 6.89
C ASP A 55 -8.16 -1.30 5.75
N ARG A 56 -9.17 -0.46 6.08
CA ARG A 56 -9.98 0.22 5.06
C ARG A 56 -9.17 1.17 4.18
N GLU A 57 -8.32 1.99 4.78
CA GLU A 57 -7.45 2.92 4.03
C GLU A 57 -6.49 2.16 3.11
N LEU A 58 -5.95 1.03 3.57
CA LEU A 58 -5.07 0.18 2.78
C LEU A 58 -5.84 -0.49 1.62
N ASP A 59 -7.07 -0.94 1.85
CA ASP A 59 -7.94 -1.50 0.80
C ASP A 59 -8.34 -0.45 -0.24
N ASP A 60 -8.72 0.74 0.18
CA ASP A 60 -9.09 1.85 -0.70
C ASP A 60 -7.90 2.25 -1.58
N TRP A 61 -6.70 2.36 -1.00
CA TRP A 61 -5.48 2.61 -1.75
C TRP A 61 -5.18 1.47 -2.75
N ALA A 62 -5.30 0.22 -2.32
CA ALA A 62 -5.08 -0.96 -3.17
C ALA A 62 -6.06 -1.00 -4.35
N PHE A 63 -7.31 -0.61 -4.12
CA PHE A 63 -8.34 -0.50 -5.16
C PHE A 63 -8.03 0.62 -6.17
N ALA A 64 -7.65 1.80 -5.69
CA ALA A 64 -7.26 2.93 -6.54
C ALA A 64 -6.06 2.58 -7.42
N LEU A 65 -5.04 1.95 -6.84
CA LEU A 65 -3.85 1.50 -7.54
C LEU A 65 -4.18 0.49 -8.66
N GLY A 66 -5.09 -0.43 -8.37
CA GLY A 66 -5.55 -1.42 -9.35
C GLY A 66 -6.32 -0.86 -10.52
N THR A 67 -7.13 0.14 -10.24
CA THR A 67 -7.88 0.87 -11.26
C THR A 67 -6.91 1.62 -12.19
N ALA A 68 -5.90 2.30 -11.64
CA ALA A 68 -4.86 2.96 -12.43
C ALA A 68 -4.09 1.99 -13.35
N GLN A 69 -3.65 0.84 -12.81
CA GLN A 69 -2.92 -0.15 -13.62
C GLN A 69 -3.75 -0.76 -14.77
N LYS A 70 -5.06 -0.91 -14.57
CA LYS A 70 -5.96 -1.41 -15.63
C LYS A 70 -6.14 -0.36 -16.73
N LEU A 71 -6.26 0.92 -16.35
CA LEU A 71 -6.37 2.02 -17.31
C LEU A 71 -5.11 2.15 -18.17
N ASP A 72 -3.92 2.06 -17.57
CA ASP A 72 -2.64 2.10 -18.31
C ASP A 72 -2.54 0.99 -19.37
N ARG A 73 -3.06 -0.22 -19.09
CA ARG A 73 -3.07 -1.33 -20.07
C ARG A 73 -4.06 -1.14 -21.22
N LEU A 74 -5.11 -0.34 -21.02
CA LEU A 74 -6.12 -0.08 -22.05
C LEU A 74 -5.74 1.11 -22.94
N ALA A 75 -4.82 1.96 -22.50
CA ALA A 75 -4.34 3.13 -23.22
C ALA A 75 -3.06 2.90 -24.04
N GLY A 76 -2.49 1.68 -23.98
CA GLY A 76 -1.26 1.28 -24.67
C GLY A 76 -1.48 0.38 -25.86
#